data_AF-A0A346N5W8-F1
#
_entry.id   AF-A0A346N5W8-F1
#
_cell.length_a   1.000
_cell.length_b   1.000
_cell.length_c   1.000
_cell.angle_alpha   90.00
_cell.angle_beta   90.00
_cell.angle_gamma   90.00
#
_symmetry.space_group_name_H-M   'P 1'
#
loop_
_entity.id
_entity.type
_entity.pdbx_description
1 polymer ?
#
loop_
_entity_poly.entity_id
_entity_poly.type
_entity_poly.pdbx_seq_one_letter_code
_entity_poly.pdbx_strand_id
1 'polypeptide(L)'
;MNPHWTPDLFVHIGYTLMLVALLARDILWLRGVLVCAQSNLALYAWTHGLLGMTVWNSLFVAINAIWVLRILQERRAVRLPPELEPIHRQHFAALGAKEFLRFWSQGQAREAQGRLIDNGTHPPELVYLVEGHARVRRQGHDVAELPEGSFAGEMSLLTGEPTSADVDALGRVRLRAWPMAQLQQIRQRQPQLWTRLQSVLGHDMIEKLRRAAADR
;
A
#
# COMPACT_ATOMS: atom_id res chain seq x y z
N MET A 1 -33.00 26.09 47.37
CA MET A 1 -32.32 24.91 46.81
C MET A 1 -32.01 25.19 45.34
N ASN A 2 -30.85 25.78 45.07
CA ASN A 2 -30.34 25.97 43.71
C ASN A 2 -29.09 25.09 43.60
N PRO A 3 -29.04 24.08 42.72
CA PRO A 3 -27.86 23.25 42.59
C PRO A 3 -26.84 23.98 41.73
N HIS A 4 -25.94 24.74 42.37
CA HIS A 4 -24.80 25.41 41.73
C HIS A 4 -23.66 24.42 41.35
N TRP A 5 -23.90 23.12 41.43
CA TRP A 5 -22.91 22.05 41.24
C TRP A 5 -22.72 21.60 39.78
N THR A 6 -23.50 22.13 38.84
CA THR A 6 -23.46 21.70 37.44
C THR A 6 -22.34 22.31 36.59
N PRO A 7 -21.88 23.57 36.78
CA PRO A 7 -20.82 24.15 35.94
C PRO A 7 -19.44 23.50 36.15
N ASP A 8 -19.05 23.28 37.40
CA ASP A 8 -17.71 22.79 37.76
C ASP A 8 -17.48 21.36 37.30
N LEU A 9 -18.55 20.56 37.19
CA LEU A 9 -18.48 19.19 36.70
C LEU A 9 -17.93 19.13 35.27
N PHE A 10 -18.34 20.05 34.38
CA PHE A 10 -17.81 20.10 33.02
C PHE A 10 -16.30 20.36 33.02
N VAL A 11 -15.83 21.28 33.86
CA VAL A 11 -14.40 21.59 33.97
C VAL A 11 -13.61 20.38 34.47
N HIS A 12 -14.10 19.72 35.53
CA HIS A 12 -13.48 18.50 36.04
C HIS A 12 -13.45 17.37 35.01
N ILE A 13 -14.55 17.12 34.31
CA ILE A 13 -14.60 16.12 33.22
C ILE A 13 -13.58 16.45 32.14
N GLY A 14 -13.49 17.71 31.71
CA GLY A 14 -12.54 18.15 30.70
C GLY A 14 -11.08 17.89 31.10
N TYR A 15 -10.71 18.26 32.33
CA TYR A 15 -9.37 18.01 32.84
C TYR A 15 -9.09 16.53 33.10
N THR A 16 -10.06 15.75 33.58
CA THR A 16 -9.92 14.30 33.71
C THR A 16 -9.66 13.64 32.36
N LEU A 17 -10.40 14.01 31.31
CA LEU A 17 -10.14 13.52 29.96
C LEU A 17 -8.74 13.94 29.48
N MET A 18 -8.29 15.14 29.82
CA MET A 18 -6.93 15.59 29.50
C MET A 18 -5.86 14.76 30.22
N LEU A 19 -6.08 14.37 31.48
CA LEU A 19 -5.20 13.44 32.19
C LEU A 19 -5.23 12.04 31.58
N VAL A 20 -6.40 11.53 31.17
CA VAL A 20 -6.52 10.25 30.44
C VAL A 20 -5.76 10.31 29.11
N ALA A 21 -5.77 11.46 28.43
CA ALA A 21 -5.00 11.65 27.21
C ALA A 21 -3.50 11.45 27.43
N LEU A 22 -2.95 11.83 28.60
CA LEU A 22 -1.53 11.60 28.93
C LEU A 22 -1.17 10.10 29.07
N LEU A 23 -2.15 9.24 29.31
CA LEU A 23 -1.96 7.79 29.39
C LEU A 23 -2.03 7.11 28.00
N ALA A 24 -2.42 7.85 26.96
CA ALA A 24 -2.60 7.31 25.62
C ALA A 24 -1.26 6.90 25.00
N ARG A 25 -1.13 5.61 24.68
CA ARG A 25 0.04 5.07 23.94
C ARG A 25 -0.10 5.22 22.43
N ASP A 26 -1.33 5.13 21.92
CA ASP A 26 -1.63 5.28 20.50
C ASP A 26 -1.89 6.75 20.14
N ILE A 27 -1.26 7.22 19.06
CA ILE A 27 -1.42 8.60 18.60
C ILE A 27 -2.87 8.93 18.20
N LEU A 28 -3.63 7.96 17.68
CA LEU A 28 -5.05 8.14 17.37
C LEU A 28 -5.88 8.31 18.64
N TRP A 29 -5.60 7.50 19.67
CA TRP A 29 -6.29 7.55 20.95
C TRP A 29 -6.02 8.89 21.65
N LEU A 30 -4.75 9.31 21.69
CA LEU A 30 -4.34 10.61 22.22
C LEU A 30 -5.14 11.74 21.58
N ARG A 31 -5.16 11.80 20.24
CA ARG A 31 -5.85 12.87 19.51
C ARG A 31 -7.37 12.81 19.69
N GLY A 32 -7.96 11.61 19.70
CA GLY A 32 -9.39 11.42 19.92
C GLY A 32 -9.86 11.87 21.30
N VAL A 33 -9.12 11.50 22.36
CA VAL A 33 -9.43 11.94 23.73
C VAL A 33 -9.24 13.44 23.89
N LEU A 34 -8.20 14.03 23.29
CA LEU A 34 -7.99 15.50 23.30
C LEU A 34 -9.14 16.25 22.63
N VAL A 35 -9.65 15.76 21.49
CA VAL A 35 -10.84 16.34 20.85
C VAL A 35 -12.02 16.35 21.83
N CYS A 36 -12.30 15.23 22.50
CA CYS A 36 -13.41 15.14 23.45
C CYS A 36 -13.22 16.09 24.65
N ALA A 37 -12.02 16.13 25.24
CA ALA A 37 -11.68 16.98 26.37
C ALA A 37 -11.85 18.47 26.04
N GLN A 38 -11.28 18.90 24.91
CA GLN A 38 -11.26 20.30 24.50
C GLN A 38 -12.63 20.76 23.96
N SER A 39 -13.42 19.88 23.33
CA SER A 39 -14.81 20.18 22.97
C SER A 39 -15.66 20.45 24.21
N ASN A 40 -15.48 19.64 25.26
CA ASN A 40 -16.16 19.84 26.53
C ASN A 40 -15.75 21.17 27.21
N LEU A 41 -14.46 21.49 27.24
CA LEU A 41 -13.96 22.77 27.80
C LEU A 41 -14.38 23.98 26.96
N ALA A 42 -14.43 23.86 25.64
CA ALA A 42 -14.95 24.91 24.74
C ALA A 42 -16.43 25.18 25.01
N LEU A 43 -17.24 24.13 25.19
CA LEU A 43 -18.67 24.26 25.48
C LEU A 43 -18.90 24.94 26.85
N TYR A 44 -18.14 24.54 27.87
CA TYR A 44 -18.17 25.20 29.17
C TYR A 44 -17.79 26.68 29.05
N ALA A 45 -16.69 27.00 28.37
CA ALA A 45 -16.22 28.37 28.21
C ALA A 45 -17.24 29.24 27.47
N TRP A 46 -17.88 28.70 26.43
CA TRP A 46 -18.91 29.40 25.65
C TRP A 46 -20.12 29.76 26.50
N THR A 47 -20.64 28.79 27.27
CA THR A 47 -21.83 29.00 28.12
C THR A 47 -21.60 30.01 29.26
N HIS A 48 -20.34 30.24 29.63
CA HIS A 48 -19.95 31.19 30.69
C HIS A 48 -19.39 32.51 30.13
N GLY A 49 -19.45 32.74 28.81
CA GLY A 49 -18.97 33.98 28.19
C GLY A 49 -17.45 34.14 28.15
N LEU A 50 -16.69 33.07 28.39
CA LEU A 50 -15.22 33.06 28.37
C LEU A 50 -14.70 32.92 26.94
N LEU A 51 -14.75 34.01 26.17
CA LEU A 51 -14.42 34.01 24.74
C LEU A 51 -13.00 33.52 24.45
N GLY A 52 -12.00 33.99 25.20
CA GLY A 52 -10.60 33.59 24.99
C GLY A 52 -10.40 32.07 25.13
N MET A 53 -10.95 31.48 26.18
CA MET A 53 -10.87 30.03 26.42
C MET A 53 -11.64 29.24 25.36
N THR A 54 -12.78 29.76 24.89
CA THR A 54 -13.57 29.13 23.82
C THR A 54 -12.80 29.08 22.52
N VAL A 55 -12.18 30.19 22.10
CA VAL A 55 -11.40 30.27 20.85
C VAL A 55 -10.24 29.30 20.87
N TRP A 56 -9.45 29.29 21.96
CA TRP A 56 -8.30 28.39 22.07
C TRP A 56 -8.68 26.92 22.07
N ASN A 57 -9.68 26.52 22.86
CA ASN A 57 -10.13 25.12 22.87
C ASN A 57 -10.72 24.71 21.52
N SER A 58 -11.47 25.59 20.85
CA SER A 58 -12.00 25.31 19.50
C SER A 58 -10.89 25.14 18.46
N LEU A 59 -9.83 25.94 18.54
CA LEU A 59 -8.66 25.79 17.66
C LEU A 59 -7.96 24.44 17.87
N PHE A 60 -7.76 24.05 19.12
CA PHE A 60 -7.16 22.74 19.41
C PHE A 60 -8.06 21.58 18.96
N VAL A 61 -9.38 21.69 19.14
CA VAL A 61 -10.33 20.70 18.61
C VAL A 61 -10.19 20.56 17.11
N ALA A 62 -10.15 21.67 16.36
CA ALA A 62 -10.03 21.65 14.91
C ALA A 62 -8.73 20.95 14.46
N ILE A 63 -7.59 21.32 15.06
CA ILE A 63 -6.29 20.71 14.74
C ILE A 63 -6.30 19.21 15.06
N ASN A 64 -6.73 18.83 16.26
CA ASN A 64 -6.75 17.42 16.65
C ASN A 64 -7.74 16.60 15.81
N ALA A 65 -8.89 17.18 15.42
CA ALA A 65 -9.87 16.53 14.54
C ALA A 65 -9.30 16.28 13.14
N ILE A 66 -8.56 17.24 12.56
CA ILE A 66 -7.87 17.04 11.28
C ILE A 66 -6.88 15.87 11.37
N TRP A 67 -6.09 15.79 12.45
CA TRP A 67 -5.17 14.66 12.66
C TRP A 67 -5.88 13.32 12.82
N VAL A 68 -6.97 13.27 13.61
CA VAL A 68 -7.80 12.07 13.76
C VAL A 68 -8.32 11.62 12.40
N LEU A 69 -8.92 12.53 11.62
CA LEU A 69 -9.46 12.23 10.29
C LEU A 69 -8.37 11.73 9.34
N ARG A 70 -7.19 12.35 9.33
CA ARG A 70 -6.05 11.93 8.51
C ARG A 70 -5.58 10.52 8.87
N ILE A 71 -5.41 10.22 10.17
CA ILE A 71 -4.99 8.89 10.64
C ILE A 71 -6.07 7.85 10.32
N LEU A 72 -7.36 8.18 10.49
CA LEU A 72 -8.45 7.27 10.13
C LEU A 72 -8.49 7.00 8.62
N GLN A 73 -8.22 8.00 7.78
CA GLN A 73 -8.10 7.82 6.34
C GLN A 73 -6.87 6.98 5.94
N GLU A 74 -5.76 7.11 6.66
CA GLU A 74 -4.56 6.28 6.48
C GLU A 74 -4.82 4.82 6.90
N ARG A 75 -5.58 4.60 7.98
CA ARG A 75 -5.96 3.28 8.50
C ARG A 75 -7.14 2.63 7.77
N ARG A 76 -7.89 3.39 6.97
CA ARG A 76 -9.07 2.88 6.26
C ARG A 76 -8.63 1.86 5.21
N ALA A 77 -8.88 0.59 5.50
CA ALA A 77 -8.64 -0.51 4.58
C ALA A 77 -9.44 -0.29 3.28
N VAL A 78 -8.74 -0.31 2.16
CA VAL A 78 -9.37 -0.31 0.84
C VAL A 78 -9.84 -1.73 0.56
N ARG A 79 -11.11 -1.91 0.21
CA ARG A 79 -11.64 -3.21 -0.22
C ARG A 79 -11.05 -3.56 -1.59
N LEU A 80 -10.43 -4.72 -1.69
CA LEU A 80 -9.94 -5.26 -2.94
C LEU A 80 -11.12 -5.78 -3.78
N PRO A 81 -11.15 -5.53 -5.10
CA PRO A 81 -12.06 -6.23 -5.99
C PRO A 81 -11.84 -7.75 -5.88
N PRO A 82 -12.90 -8.58 -5.93
CA PRO A 82 -12.80 -10.02 -5.70
C PRO A 82 -11.88 -10.73 -6.71
N GLU A 83 -11.79 -10.21 -7.93
CA GLU A 83 -10.89 -10.74 -8.97
C GLU A 83 -9.40 -10.52 -8.65
N LEU A 84 -9.06 -9.44 -7.92
CA LEU A 84 -7.68 -9.08 -7.62
C LEU A 84 -7.21 -9.52 -6.23
N GLU A 85 -8.15 -9.86 -5.35
CA GLU A 85 -7.86 -10.37 -4.01
C GLU A 85 -6.95 -11.62 -4.01
N PRO A 86 -7.17 -12.67 -4.83
CA PRO A 86 -6.27 -13.83 -4.85
C PRO A 86 -4.86 -13.46 -5.33
N ILE A 87 -4.76 -12.65 -6.39
CA ILE A 87 -3.49 -12.14 -6.93
C ILE A 87 -2.72 -11.37 -5.87
N HIS A 88 -3.41 -10.48 -5.15
CA HIS A 88 -2.81 -9.70 -4.07
C HIS A 88 -2.28 -10.60 -2.95
N ARG A 89 -3.11 -11.53 -2.47
CA ARG A 89 -2.78 -12.41 -1.35
C ARG A 89 -1.63 -13.37 -1.66
N GLN A 90 -1.56 -13.87 -2.90
CA GLN A 90 -0.55 -14.86 -3.29
C GLN A 90 0.78 -14.21 -3.66
N HIS A 91 0.76 -13.17 -4.50
CA HIS A 91 1.99 -12.63 -5.09
C HIS A 91 2.37 -11.25 -4.57
N PHE A 92 1.41 -10.40 -4.17
CA PHE A 92 1.65 -9.01 -3.78
C PHE A 92 1.40 -8.71 -2.31
N ALA A 93 1.45 -9.73 -1.42
CA ALA A 93 1.10 -9.59 0.00
C ALA A 93 1.97 -8.58 0.75
N ALA A 94 3.19 -8.29 0.26
CA ALA A 94 4.07 -7.28 0.82
C ALA A 94 3.57 -5.84 0.60
N LEU A 95 2.64 -5.61 -0.32
CA LEU A 95 1.99 -4.32 -0.57
C LEU A 95 0.70 -4.22 0.24
N GLY A 96 0.41 -3.06 0.82
CA GLY A 96 -0.94 -2.82 1.36
C GLY A 96 -1.98 -2.77 0.24
N ALA A 97 -3.25 -3.13 0.51
CA ALA A 97 -4.31 -3.17 -0.50
C ALA A 97 -4.41 -1.88 -1.36
N LYS A 98 -4.30 -0.71 -0.73
CA LYS A 98 -4.30 0.59 -1.43
C LYS A 98 -3.09 0.77 -2.34
N GLU A 99 -1.90 0.35 -1.89
CA GLU A 99 -0.66 0.46 -2.66
C GLU A 99 -0.68 -0.50 -3.84
N PHE A 100 -1.12 -1.74 -3.59
CA PHE A 100 -1.33 -2.73 -4.63
C PHE A 100 -2.30 -2.22 -5.69
N LEU A 101 -3.48 -1.71 -5.33
CA LEU A 101 -4.44 -1.18 -6.31
C LEU A 101 -3.87 -0.01 -7.12
N ARG A 102 -3.15 0.92 -6.46
CA ARG A 102 -2.50 2.05 -7.14
C ARG A 102 -1.40 1.61 -8.09
N PHE A 103 -0.61 0.60 -7.72
CA PHE A 103 0.41 0.00 -8.57
C PHE A 103 -0.22 -0.80 -9.72
N TRP A 104 -1.23 -1.61 -9.40
CA TRP A 104 -1.94 -2.43 -10.37
C TRP A 104 -2.58 -1.57 -11.45
N SER A 105 -3.26 -0.49 -11.08
CA SER A 105 -3.92 0.45 -12.01
C SER A 105 -2.95 1.14 -12.97
N GLN A 106 -1.66 1.21 -12.64
CA GLN A 106 -0.63 1.81 -13.48
C GLN A 106 -0.14 0.88 -14.59
N GLY A 107 -0.35 -0.44 -14.44
CA GLY A 107 -0.03 -1.41 -15.47
C GLY A 107 -1.08 -1.45 -16.57
N GLN A 108 -0.69 -1.86 -17.76
CA GLN A 108 -1.59 -2.02 -18.90
C GLN A 108 -2.00 -3.49 -19.01
N ALA A 109 -3.31 -3.76 -19.05
CA ALA A 109 -3.81 -5.09 -19.40
C ALA A 109 -3.65 -5.29 -20.90
N ARG A 110 -3.06 -6.41 -21.31
CA ARG A 110 -2.91 -6.78 -22.73
C ARG A 110 -3.11 -8.27 -22.89
N GLU A 111 -3.54 -8.65 -24.09
CA GLU A 111 -3.45 -10.02 -24.58
C GLU A 111 -2.26 -10.11 -25.53
N ALA A 112 -1.52 -11.22 -25.44
CA ALA A 112 -0.34 -11.44 -26.28
C ALA A 112 -0.23 -12.91 -26.69
N GLN A 113 0.51 -13.15 -27.77
CA GLN A 113 0.87 -14.47 -28.28
C GLN A 113 2.26 -14.38 -28.90
N GLY A 114 3.04 -15.46 -28.83
CA GLY A 114 4.41 -15.49 -29.34
C GLY A 114 5.40 -14.85 -28.37
N ARG A 115 6.37 -14.07 -28.88
CA ARG A 115 7.46 -13.54 -28.07
C ARG A 115 7.00 -12.41 -27.15
N LEU A 116 7.28 -12.54 -25.86
CA LEU A 116 7.01 -11.54 -24.82
C LEU A 116 8.27 -10.75 -24.44
N ILE A 117 9.41 -11.43 -24.34
CA ILE A 117 10.72 -10.82 -24.01
C ILE A 117 11.80 -11.43 -24.91
N ASP A 118 12.63 -10.57 -25.49
CA ASP A 118 13.83 -10.94 -26.24
C ASP A 118 15.05 -11.09 -25.30
N ASN A 119 15.86 -12.12 -25.52
CA ASN A 119 17.15 -12.34 -24.85
C ASN A 119 18.18 -11.25 -25.22
N GLY A 120 19.08 -10.92 -24.29
CA GLY A 120 20.18 -9.98 -24.50
C GLY A 120 19.74 -8.52 -24.59
N THR A 121 18.51 -8.19 -24.19
CA THR A 121 17.96 -6.84 -24.25
C THR A 121 17.63 -6.32 -22.86
N HIS A 122 17.49 -4.99 -22.72
CA HIS A 122 16.77 -4.45 -21.58
C HIS A 122 15.29 -4.43 -21.93
N PRO A 123 14.46 -5.25 -21.28
CA PRO A 123 13.07 -5.36 -21.64
C PRO A 123 12.40 -4.01 -21.40
N PRO A 124 11.57 -3.51 -22.33
CA PRO A 124 10.95 -2.19 -22.19
C PRO A 124 9.94 -2.14 -21.05
N GLU A 125 9.47 -3.31 -20.60
CA GLU A 125 8.39 -3.47 -19.64
C GLU A 125 8.64 -4.67 -18.72
N LEU A 126 8.19 -4.57 -17.47
CA LEU A 126 8.00 -5.72 -16.59
C LEU A 126 6.64 -6.34 -16.91
N VAL A 127 6.60 -7.66 -17.11
CA VAL A 127 5.38 -8.39 -17.44
C VAL A 127 4.98 -9.27 -16.26
N TYR A 128 3.68 -9.35 -15.99
CA TYR A 128 3.07 -10.30 -15.06
C TYR A 128 1.99 -11.10 -15.78
N LEU A 129 2.08 -12.43 -15.77
CA LEU A 129 1.11 -13.32 -16.40
C LEU A 129 -0.12 -13.42 -15.50
N VAL A 130 -1.26 -12.92 -15.98
CA VAL A 130 -2.55 -12.99 -15.28
C VAL A 130 -3.25 -14.30 -15.61
N GLU A 131 -3.25 -14.71 -16.87
CA GLU A 131 -3.80 -15.98 -17.33
C GLU A 131 -2.93 -16.58 -18.45
N GLY A 132 -2.81 -17.91 -18.45
CA GLY A 132 -2.04 -18.67 -19.44
C GLY A 132 -0.60 -18.94 -18.99
N HIS A 133 0.16 -19.59 -19.88
CA HIS A 133 1.52 -20.04 -19.60
C HIS A 133 2.51 -19.44 -20.61
N ALA A 134 3.76 -19.28 -20.21
CA ALA A 134 4.85 -18.93 -21.10
C ALA A 134 6.03 -19.89 -20.87
N ARG A 135 6.94 -20.00 -21.83
CA ARG A 135 8.18 -20.74 -21.68
C ARG A 135 9.37 -19.80 -21.72
N VAL A 136 10.39 -20.15 -20.96
CA VAL A 136 11.69 -19.47 -20.96
C VAL A 136 12.64 -20.28 -21.82
N ARG A 137 13.24 -19.63 -22.82
CA ARG A 137 14.23 -20.24 -23.72
C ARG A 137 15.60 -19.61 -23.55
N ARG A 138 16.61 -20.42 -23.23
CA ARG A 138 18.00 -19.97 -23.14
C ARG A 138 18.83 -20.71 -24.18
N GLN A 139 19.52 -19.96 -25.04
CA GLN A 139 20.33 -20.53 -26.13
C GLN A 139 19.54 -21.55 -26.99
N GLY A 140 18.27 -21.23 -27.29
CA GLY A 140 17.39 -22.07 -28.11
C GLY A 140 16.74 -23.26 -27.41
N HIS A 141 17.05 -23.53 -26.15
CA HIS A 141 16.49 -24.64 -25.37
C HIS A 141 15.47 -24.15 -24.35
N ASP A 142 14.36 -24.88 -24.19
CA ASP A 142 13.36 -24.62 -23.16
C ASP A 142 13.99 -24.97 -21.80
N VAL A 143 14.10 -23.99 -20.90
CA VAL A 143 14.77 -24.13 -19.60
C VAL A 143 13.83 -24.03 -18.40
N ALA A 144 12.65 -23.46 -18.58
CA ALA A 144 11.62 -23.36 -17.56
C ALA A 144 10.26 -22.99 -18.19
N GLU A 145 9.19 -23.33 -17.49
CA GLU A 145 7.84 -22.83 -17.77
C GLU A 145 7.44 -21.79 -16.72
N LEU A 146 6.74 -20.74 -17.18
CA LEU A 146 6.17 -19.67 -16.39
C LEU A 146 4.64 -19.86 -16.37
N PRO A 147 4.08 -20.38 -15.26
CA PRO A 147 2.64 -20.44 -15.07
C PRO A 147 2.06 -19.05 -14.79
N GLU A 148 0.74 -19.00 -14.73
CA GLU A 148 0.00 -17.86 -14.19
C GLU A 148 0.57 -17.39 -12.84
N GLY A 149 0.52 -16.08 -12.61
CA GLY A 149 1.09 -15.47 -11.41
C GLY A 149 2.59 -15.24 -11.45
N SER A 150 3.27 -15.59 -12.54
CA SER A 150 4.72 -15.37 -12.69
C SER A 150 5.05 -14.03 -13.35
N PHE A 151 6.16 -13.43 -12.93
CA PHE A 151 6.73 -12.27 -13.64
C PHE A 151 7.61 -12.67 -14.83
N ALA A 152 7.89 -11.73 -15.72
CA ALA A 152 8.97 -11.83 -16.69
C ALA A 152 9.66 -10.46 -16.83
N GLY A 153 11.00 -10.46 -16.89
CA GLY A 153 11.83 -9.25 -16.95
C GLY A 153 12.25 -8.69 -15.59
N GLU A 154 11.83 -9.33 -14.50
CA GLU A 154 12.13 -8.94 -13.11
C GLU A 154 13.63 -8.97 -12.80
N MET A 155 14.35 -9.97 -13.32
CA MET A 155 15.80 -10.06 -13.11
C MET A 155 16.50 -8.82 -13.67
N SER A 156 16.19 -8.45 -14.91
CA SER A 156 16.77 -7.26 -15.57
C SER A 156 16.42 -5.98 -14.81
N LEU A 157 15.19 -5.85 -14.33
CA LEU A 157 14.76 -4.70 -13.53
C LEU A 157 15.54 -4.58 -12.21
N LEU A 158 15.79 -5.70 -11.52
CA LEU A 158 16.44 -5.70 -10.21
C LEU A 158 17.97 -5.57 -10.30
N THR A 159 18.60 -6.27 -11.24
CA THR A 159 20.06 -6.27 -11.39
C THR A 159 20.57 -5.14 -12.28
N GLY A 160 19.74 -4.66 -13.20
CA GLY A 160 20.15 -3.73 -14.25
C GLY A 160 20.85 -4.40 -15.43
N GLU A 161 21.01 -5.72 -15.41
CA GLU A 161 21.64 -6.50 -16.49
C GLU A 161 20.65 -6.77 -17.63
N PRO A 162 21.11 -7.03 -18.87
CA PRO A 162 20.25 -7.51 -19.95
C PRO A 162 19.56 -8.84 -19.60
N THR A 163 18.45 -9.13 -20.27
CA THR A 163 17.75 -10.42 -20.19
C THR A 163 18.68 -11.57 -20.57
N SER A 164 18.55 -12.69 -19.86
CA SER A 164 19.40 -13.88 -20.03
C SER A 164 18.75 -14.99 -20.85
N ALA A 165 17.47 -14.82 -21.20
CA ALA A 165 16.64 -15.78 -21.90
C ALA A 165 15.49 -15.07 -22.63
N ASP A 166 15.00 -15.72 -23.69
CA ASP A 166 13.75 -15.35 -24.36
C ASP A 166 12.56 -15.85 -23.53
N VAL A 167 11.44 -15.13 -23.59
CA VAL A 167 10.18 -15.59 -23.00
C VAL A 167 9.11 -15.58 -24.08
N ASP A 168 8.49 -16.73 -24.32
CA ASP A 168 7.44 -16.89 -25.33
C ASP A 168 6.15 -17.44 -24.71
N ALA A 169 5.03 -16.82 -25.04
CA ALA A 169 3.71 -17.28 -24.65
C ALA A 169 3.39 -18.65 -25.27
N LEU A 170 2.88 -19.57 -24.45
CA LEU A 170 2.34 -20.86 -24.87
C LEU A 170 0.86 -20.69 -25.25
N GLY A 171 0.64 -20.12 -26.44
CA GLY A 171 -0.70 -19.76 -26.92
C GLY A 171 -1.05 -18.30 -26.60
N ARG A 172 -2.34 -18.02 -26.39
CA ARG A 172 -2.80 -16.69 -25.96
C ARG A 172 -2.66 -16.56 -24.45
N VAL A 173 -2.07 -15.47 -24.01
CA VAL A 173 -1.92 -15.13 -22.58
C VAL A 173 -2.55 -13.77 -22.31
N ARG A 174 -3.08 -13.60 -21.10
CA ARG A 174 -3.45 -12.28 -20.57
C ARG A 174 -2.40 -11.85 -19.58
N LEU A 175 -1.93 -10.62 -19.74
CA LEU A 175 -0.83 -10.09 -18.95
C LEU A 175 -1.10 -8.67 -18.48
N ARG A 176 -0.38 -8.30 -17.43
CA ARG A 176 -0.26 -6.92 -16.95
C ARG A 176 1.18 -6.46 -17.19
N ALA A 177 1.36 -5.34 -17.88
CA ALA A 177 2.68 -4.82 -18.22
C ALA A 177 2.91 -3.42 -17.63
N TRP A 178 4.08 -3.20 -17.05
CA TRP A 178 4.52 -1.90 -16.52
C TRP A 178 5.78 -1.43 -17.24
N PRO A 179 5.78 -0.25 -17.88
CA PRO A 179 6.99 0.29 -18.52
C PRO A 179 8.14 0.46 -17.52
N MET A 180 9.36 0.10 -17.92
CA MET A 180 10.54 0.23 -17.05
C MET A 180 10.76 1.67 -16.59
N ALA A 181 10.49 2.67 -17.44
CA ALA A 181 10.58 4.08 -17.08
C ALA A 181 9.68 4.44 -15.88
N GLN A 182 8.47 3.87 -15.81
CA GLN A 182 7.56 4.07 -14.68
C GLN A 182 8.10 3.41 -13.40
N LEU A 183 8.66 2.21 -13.51
CA LEU A 183 9.25 1.49 -12.37
C LEU A 183 10.49 2.23 -11.82
N GLN A 184 11.31 2.82 -12.70
CA GLN A 184 12.42 3.69 -12.31
C GLN A 184 11.95 4.95 -11.58
N GLN A 185 10.82 5.54 -12.01
CA GLN A 185 10.22 6.67 -11.28
C GLN A 185 9.74 6.26 -9.88
N ILE A 186 9.16 5.07 -9.73
CA ILE A 186 8.78 4.54 -8.41
C ILE A 186 10.02 4.37 -7.53
N ARG A 187 11.11 3.79 -8.07
CA ARG A 187 12.39 3.63 -7.37
C ARG A 187 12.93 4.95 -6.84
N GLN A 188 12.84 6.04 -7.62
CA GLN A 188 13.36 7.35 -7.24
C GLN A 188 12.42 8.13 -6.30
N ARG A 189 11.11 8.15 -6.59
CA ARG A 189 10.13 9.01 -5.90
C ARG A 189 9.46 8.35 -4.71
N GLN A 190 9.42 7.02 -4.65
CA GLN A 190 8.74 6.26 -3.61
C GLN A 190 9.60 5.09 -3.11
N PRO A 191 10.74 5.34 -2.44
CA PRO A 191 11.70 4.29 -2.06
C PRO A 191 11.10 3.17 -1.20
N GLN A 192 10.17 3.51 -0.29
CA GLN A 192 9.51 2.51 0.55
C GLN A 192 8.62 1.55 -0.25
N LEU A 193 7.90 2.07 -1.26
CA LEU A 193 7.10 1.26 -2.17
C LEU A 193 8.01 0.36 -3.00
N TRP A 194 9.13 0.91 -3.48
CA TRP A 194 10.13 0.14 -4.22
C TRP A 194 10.69 -1.02 -3.41
N THR A 195 11.07 -0.83 -2.15
CA THR A 195 11.54 -1.93 -1.29
C THR A 195 10.53 -3.06 -1.17
N ARG A 196 9.23 -2.74 -1.06
CA ARG A 196 8.16 -3.76 -1.02
C ARG A 196 7.99 -4.45 -2.37
N LEU A 197 8.06 -3.72 -3.47
CA LEU A 197 8.06 -4.30 -4.82
C LEU A 197 9.25 -5.24 -5.03
N GLN A 198 10.45 -4.87 -4.57
CA GLN A 198 11.62 -5.75 -4.62
C GLN A 198 11.37 -7.05 -3.83
N SER A 199 10.68 -6.98 -2.69
CA SER A 199 10.28 -8.19 -1.94
C SER A 199 9.30 -9.05 -2.72
N VAL A 200 8.33 -8.45 -3.43
CA VAL A 200 7.39 -9.18 -4.31
C VAL A 200 8.15 -9.91 -5.42
N LEU A 201 9.00 -9.17 -6.15
CA LEU A 201 9.79 -9.73 -7.26
C LEU A 201 10.80 -10.78 -6.78
N GLY A 202 11.43 -10.55 -5.63
CA GLY A 202 12.34 -11.49 -5.00
C GLY A 202 11.67 -12.82 -4.64
N HIS A 203 10.44 -12.77 -4.13
CA HIS A 203 9.68 -13.97 -3.82
C HIS A 203 9.38 -14.80 -5.08
N ASP A 204 8.92 -14.14 -6.15
CA ASP A 204 8.67 -14.78 -7.45
C ASP A 204 9.93 -15.46 -8.02
N MET A 205 11.09 -14.79 -7.97
CA MET A 205 12.36 -15.40 -8.41
C MET A 205 12.71 -16.64 -7.58
N ILE A 206 12.52 -16.61 -6.26
CA ILE A 206 12.79 -17.76 -5.39
C ILE A 206 11.88 -18.93 -5.77
N GLU A 207 10.60 -18.68 -6.03
CA GLU A 207 9.68 -19.73 -6.47
C GLU A 207 10.08 -20.34 -7.80
N LYS A 208 10.50 -19.52 -8.77
CA LYS A 208 11.02 -20.01 -10.07
C LYS A 208 12.27 -20.86 -9.90
N LEU A 209 13.20 -20.44 -9.04
CA LEU A 209 14.41 -21.22 -8.76
C LEU A 209 14.09 -22.56 -8.10
N ARG A 210 13.13 -22.61 -7.17
CA ARG A 210 12.67 -23.86 -6.55
C ARG A 210 12.05 -24.81 -7.57
N ARG A 211 11.24 -24.29 -8.49
CA ARG A 211 10.62 -25.07 -9.58
C ARG A 211 11.70 -25.63 -10.52
N ALA A 212 12.60 -24.77 -11.00
CA ALA A 212 13.70 -25.19 -11.88
C ALA A 212 14.68 -26.20 -11.24
N ALA A 213 14.76 -26.24 -9.92
CA ALA A 213 15.54 -27.25 -9.19
C ALA A 213 14.77 -28.57 -8.99
N ALA A 214 13.44 -28.55 -8.98
CA ALA A 214 12.60 -29.74 -8.84
C ALA A 214 12.40 -30.49 -10.17
N ASP A 215 12.53 -29.80 -11.31
CA ASP A 215 12.40 -30.38 -12.64
C ASP A 215 13.71 -31.01 -13.18
N ARG A 216 14.76 -31.13 -12.35
CA ARG A 216 16.04 -31.80 -12.66
C ARG A 216 16.15 -33.15 -11.97
#